data_AF-A0A662AZD0-F1
#
_entry.id   AF-A0A662AZD0-F1
#
_cell.length_a   1.000
_cell.length_b   1.000
_cell.length_c   1.000
_cell.angle_alpha   90.00
_cell.angle_beta   90.00
_cell.angle_gamma   90.00
#
_symmetry.space_group_name_H-M   'P 1'
#
loop_
_entity.id
_entity.type
_entity.pdbx_description
1 polymer ?
#
loop_
_entity_poly.entity_id
_entity_poly.type
_entity_poly.pdbx_seq_one_letter_code
_entity_poly.pdbx_strand_id
1 'polypeptide(L)'
;MQETILHYFQNIANPFLDSFFSLATMLGEQYVIIAVITWVYWNISKKDGFILTYLFLISTLVNSLLKIAFHTQRPFQALEEIAGKRVHTAT
;
A
#
# COMPACT_ATOMS: atom_id res chain seq x y z
N MET A 1 16.64 11.19 11.01
CA MET A 1 16.62 11.32 9.53
C MET A 1 15.25 10.98 8.95
N GLN A 2 14.68 9.81 9.26
CA GLN A 2 13.35 9.41 8.75
C GLN A 2 12.21 10.33 9.23
N GLU A 3 12.26 10.78 10.47
CA GLU A 3 11.30 11.74 11.05
C GLU A 3 11.26 13.07 10.29
N THR A 4 12.43 13.63 9.96
CA THR A 4 12.53 14.90 9.22
C THR A 4 11.84 14.85 7.86
N ILE A 5 11.96 13.72 7.16
CA ILE A 5 11.28 13.49 5.88
C ILE A 5 9.76 13.45 6.09
N LEU A 6 9.30 12.81 7.17
CA LEU A 6 7.88 12.70 7.47
C LEU A 6 7.26 14.06 7.83
N HIS A 7 7.95 14.86 8.65
CA HIS A 7 7.53 16.23 8.94
C HIS A 7 7.52 17.13 7.70
N TYR A 8 8.46 16.95 6.76
CA TYR A 8 8.45 17.67 5.48
C TYR A 8 7.17 17.39 4.69
N PHE A 9 6.76 16.13 4.57
CA PHE A 9 5.51 15.78 3.90
C PHE A 9 4.27 16.27 4.64
N GLN A 10 4.29 16.27 5.97
CA GLN A 10 3.20 16.81 6.78
C GLN A 10 3.03 18.33 6.59
N ASN A 11 4.13 19.07 6.47
CA ASN A 11 4.09 20.53 6.26
C ASN A 11 3.54 20.95 4.89
N ILE A 12 3.68 20.10 3.87
CA ILE A 12 3.18 20.35 2.51
C ILE A 12 1.75 19.82 2.33
N ALA A 13 1.23 19.05 3.29
CA ALA A 13 -0.10 18.45 3.20
C ALA A 13 -1.20 19.51 3.10
N ASN A 14 -2.08 19.33 2.11
CA ASN A 14 -3.24 20.18 1.85
C ASN A 14 -4.40 19.28 1.41
N PRO A 15 -5.67 19.59 1.73
CA PRO A 15 -6.87 18.86 1.27
C PRO A 15 -6.83 18.35 -0.19
N PHE A 16 -6.29 19.13 -1.13
CA PHE A 16 -6.12 18.69 -2.52
C PHE A 16 -5.13 17.52 -2.66
N LEU A 17 -3.93 17.67 -2.09
CA LEU A 17 -2.88 16.65 -2.13
C LEU A 17 -3.32 15.39 -1.38
N ASP A 18 -4.03 15.54 -0.26
CA ASP A 18 -4.57 14.41 0.50
C ASP A 18 -5.54 13.57 -0.34
N SER A 19 -6.44 14.22 -1.08
CA SER A 19 -7.38 13.53 -1.95
C SER A 19 -6.64 12.82 -3.09
N PHE A 20 -5.68 13.50 -3.73
CA PHE A 20 -4.86 12.91 -4.79
C PHE A 20 -4.10 11.66 -4.33
N PHE A 21 -3.38 11.74 -3.20
CA PHE A 21 -2.64 10.61 -2.66
C PHE A 21 -3.55 9.50 -2.13
N SER A 22 -4.73 9.84 -1.58
CA SER A 22 -5.73 8.84 -1.19
C SER A 22 -6.25 8.07 -2.40
N LEU A 23 -6.56 8.75 -3.51
CA LEU A 23 -6.99 8.10 -4.75
C LEU A 23 -5.89 7.21 -5.34
N ALA A 24 -4.65 7.71 -5.37
CA ALA A 24 -3.50 6.91 -5.81
C ALA A 24 -3.32 5.65 -4.93
N THR A 25 -3.57 5.76 -3.63
CA THR A 25 -3.53 4.62 -2.69
C THR A 25 -4.65 3.62 -2.97
N MET A 26 -5.87 4.09 -3.25
CA MET A 26 -7.00 3.22 -3.60
C MET A 26 -6.74 2.43 -4.89
N LEU A 27 -6.05 3.01 -5.86
CA LEU A 27 -5.63 2.30 -7.07
C LEU A 27 -4.63 1.18 -6.78
N GLY A 28 -3.88 1.28 -5.67
CA GLY A 28 -2.96 0.24 -5.21
C GLY A 28 -3.61 -0.82 -4.32
N GLU A 29 -4.91 -0.74 -4.04
CA GLU A 29 -5.59 -1.73 -3.21
C GLU A 29 -5.68 -3.09 -3.91
N GLN A 30 -5.68 -4.15 -3.11
CA GLN A 30 -5.66 -5.53 -3.57
C GLN A 30 -6.76 -5.84 -4.60
N TYR A 31 -7.95 -5.24 -4.45
CA TYR A 31 -9.06 -5.43 -5.38
C TYR A 31 -8.77 -4.91 -6.79
N VAL A 32 -8.10 -3.75 -6.91
CA VAL A 32 -7.74 -3.18 -8.21
C VAL A 32 -6.68 -4.04 -8.88
N ILE A 33 -5.70 -4.54 -8.12
CA ILE A 33 -4.68 -5.44 -8.64
C ILE A 33 -5.31 -6.75 -9.13
N ILE A 34 -6.24 -7.34 -8.37
CA ILE A 34 -6.98 -8.54 -8.80
C ILE A 34 -7.75 -8.28 -10.10
N ALA A 35 -8.44 -7.14 -10.21
CA ALA A 35 -9.16 -6.78 -11.43
C ALA A 35 -8.23 -6.69 -12.65
N VAL A 36 -7.04 -6.10 -12.50
CA VAL A 36 -6.02 -6.05 -13.56
C VAL A 36 -5.54 -7.46 -13.92
N ILE A 37 -5.26 -8.31 -12.93
CA ILE A 37 -4.84 -9.70 -13.17
C ILE A 37 -5.91 -10.47 -13.93
N THR A 38 -7.19 -10.34 -13.54
CA THR A 38 -8.32 -10.98 -14.24
C THR A 38 -8.43 -10.48 -15.68
N TRP A 39 -8.25 -9.17 -15.91
CA TRP A 39 -8.27 -8.60 -17.24
C TRP A 39 -7.14 -9.16 -18.12
N VAL A 40 -5.91 -9.27 -17.60
CA VAL A 40 -4.77 -9.88 -18.31
C VAL A 40 -5.02 -11.36 -18.59
N TYR A 41 -5.52 -12.10 -17.60
CA TYR A 41 -5.82 -13.52 -17.73
C TYR A 41 -6.84 -13.80 -18.85
N TRP A 42 -7.86 -12.95 -18.98
CA TRP A 42 -8.94 -13.15 -19.94
C TRP A 42 -8.66 -12.58 -21.34
N ASN A 43 -7.99 -11.42 -21.43
CA ASN A 43 -7.83 -10.69 -22.69
C ASN A 43 -6.46 -10.85 -23.34
N ILE A 44 -5.41 -11.20 -22.58
CA ILE A 44 -4.03 -11.25 -23.11
C ILE A 44 -3.55 -12.70 -23.20
N SER A 45 -3.38 -13.36 -22.05
CA SER A 45 -2.75 -14.67 -21.99
C SER A 45 -3.01 -15.33 -20.65
N LYS A 46 -3.54 -16.56 -20.68
CA LYS A 46 -3.81 -17.34 -19.48
C LYS A 46 -2.53 -17.65 -18.69
N LYS A 47 -1.40 -17.86 -19.40
CA LYS A 47 -0.09 -18.14 -18.79
C LYS A 47 0.39 -16.94 -17.98
N ASP A 48 0.30 -15.75 -18.56
CA ASP A 48 0.78 -14.53 -17.92
C ASP A 48 -0.12 -14.12 -16.75
N GLY A 49 -1.44 -14.25 -16.90
CA GLY A 49 -2.38 -14.06 -15.78
C GLY A 49 -2.12 -15.01 -14.60
N PHE A 50 -1.78 -16.28 -14.86
CA PHE A 50 -1.38 -17.22 -13.81
C PHE A 50 -0.08 -16.81 -13.12
N ILE A 51 0.95 -16.43 -13.88
CA ILE A 51 2.24 -15.98 -13.33
C ILE A 51 2.03 -14.74 -12.45
N LEU A 52 1.25 -13.76 -12.90
CA LEU A 52 0.93 -12.56 -12.13
C LEU A 52 0.18 -12.89 -10.83
N THR A 53 -0.75 -13.86 -10.87
CA THR A 53 -1.46 -14.33 -9.68
C THR A 53 -0.50 -14.93 -8.66
N TYR A 54 0.40 -15.83 -9.09
CA TYR A 54 1.39 -16.45 -8.21
C TYR A 54 2.36 -15.42 -7.63
N LEU A 55 2.86 -14.49 -8.44
CA LEU A 55 3.71 -13.39 -7.97
C LEU A 55 3.00 -12.52 -6.93
N PHE A 56 1.73 -12.19 -7.16
CA PHE A 56 0.93 -11.40 -6.22
C PHE A 56 0.72 -12.14 -4.89
N LEU A 57 0.43 -13.43 -4.93
CA LEU A 57 0.28 -14.27 -3.73
C LEU A 57 1.58 -14.38 -2.93
N ILE A 58 2.70 -14.69 -3.60
CA ILE A 58 4.02 -14.79 -2.96
C ILE A 58 4.40 -13.44 -2.35
N SER A 59 4.22 -12.34 -3.08
CA SER A 59 4.48 -10.99 -2.58
C SER A 59 3.66 -10.69 -1.33
N THR A 60 2.37 -11.00 -1.33
CA THR A 60 1.48 -10.77 -0.17
C THR A 60 1.91 -11.60 1.03
N LEU A 61 2.28 -12.86 0.80
CA LEU A 61 2.73 -13.78 1.84
C LEU A 61 4.06 -13.33 2.45
N VAL A 62 5.06 -13.02 1.60
CA VAL A 62 6.36 -12.53 2.07
C VAL A 62 6.21 -11.21 2.83
N ASN A 63 5.41 -10.27 2.33
CA ASN A 63 5.13 -9.02 3.05
C ASN A 63 4.51 -9.27 4.43
N SER A 64 3.58 -10.21 4.53
CA SER A 64 2.93 -10.57 5.79
C SER A 64 3.91 -11.24 6.77
N LEU A 65 4.75 -12.15 6.28
CA LEU A 65 5.80 -12.79 7.08
C LEU A 65 6.83 -11.78 7.58
N LEU A 66 7.27 -10.84 6.74
CA LEU A 66 8.19 -9.79 7.13
C LEU A 66 7.58 -8.89 8.22
N LYS A 67 6.29 -8.53 8.10
CA LYS A 67 5.60 -7.76 9.15
C LYS A 67 5.63 -8.48 10.50
N ILE A 68 5.38 -9.79 10.50
CA ILE A 68 5.43 -10.63 11.73
C ILE A 68 6.88 -10.80 12.21
N ALA A 69 7.87 -10.88 11.34
CA ALA A 69 9.26 -11.03 11.78
C ALA A 69 9.79 -9.77 12.47
N PHE A 70 9.52 -8.59 11.90
CA PHE A 70 10.15 -7.34 12.34
C PHE A 70 9.31 -6.49 13.31
N HIS A 71 8.00 -6.74 13.43
CA HIS A 71 7.09 -6.03 14.35
C HIS A 71 7.32 -4.50 14.42
N THR A 72 7.64 -3.89 13.29
CA THR A 72 8.01 -2.48 13.25
C THR A 72 6.79 -1.61 13.52
N GLN A 73 6.89 -0.75 14.54
CA GLN A 73 5.82 0.18 14.90
C GLN A 73 5.60 1.22 13.78
N ARG A 74 4.34 1.57 13.55
CA ARG A 74 4.02 2.58 12.53
C ARG A 74 4.44 3.98 13.04
N PRO A 75 4.85 4.91 12.15
CA PRO A 75 5.32 6.23 12.58
C PRO A 75 4.31 7.01 13.42
N PHE A 76 3.02 6.93 13.09
CA PHE A 76 1.92 7.57 13.84
C PHE A 76 1.61 6.90 15.19
N GLN A 77 2.15 5.71 15.46
CA GLN A 77 2.05 5.06 16.78
C GLN A 77 3.23 5.44 17.68
N ALA A 78 4.36 5.83 17.09
CA ALA A 78 5.56 6.23 17.81
C ALA A 78 5.64 7.76 18.04
N LEU A 79 5.03 8.56 17.17
CA LEU A 79 5.00 10.03 17.24
C LEU A 79 3.56 10.53 17.35
N GLU A 80 3.17 11.05 18.51
CA GLU A 80 1.83 11.63 18.76
C GLU A 80 1.52 12.84 17.85
N GLU A 81 2.54 13.52 17.33
CA GLU A 81 2.39 14.70 16.46
C GLU A 81 1.92 14.37 15.03
N ILE A 82 1.95 13.10 14.63
CA ILE A 82 1.69 12.67 13.24
C ILE A 82 0.34 11.94 13.17
N ALA A 83 -0.70 12.67 12.78
CA ALA A 83 -2.06 12.13 12.68
C ALA A 83 -2.22 11.18 11.47
N GLY A 84 -2.61 9.93 11.73
CA GLY A 84 -2.94 8.97 10.69
C GLY A 84 -4.30 9.26 10.04
N LYS A 85 -4.31 9.58 8.73
CA LYS A 85 -5.56 9.88 7.98
C LYS A 85 -6.39 8.65 7.60
N ARG A 86 -5.79 7.46 7.44
CA ARG A 86 -6.48 6.20 7.06
C ARG A 86 -6.03 5.02 7.94
N VAL A 87 -6.28 5.12 9.24
CA VAL A 87 -5.87 4.09 10.22
C VAL A 87 -6.60 2.75 10.06
N HIS A 88 -7.78 2.73 9.43
CA HIS A 88 -8.57 1.51 9.21
C HIS A 88 -7.96 0.55 8.18
N THR A 89 -7.07 1.03 7.31
CA THR A 89 -6.31 0.18 6.36
C THR A 89 -4.93 -0.24 6.90
N ALA A 90 -4.61 0.13 8.14
CA ALA A 90 -3.33 -0.19 8.75
C ALA A 90 -3.38 -1.58 9.40
N THR A 91 -3.05 -2.61 8.63
CA THR A 91 -2.78 -3.99 9.11
C THR A 91 -1.30 -4.33 8.93
#